data_AF-A0A6P0Y4D0-F1
#
_entry.id   AF-A0A6P0Y4D0-F1
#
_cell.length_a   1.000
_cell.length_b   1.000
_cell.length_c   1.000
_cell.angle_alpha   90.00
_cell.angle_beta   90.00
_cell.angle_gamma   90.00
#
_symmetry.space_group_name_H-M   'P 1'
#
loop_
_entity.id
_entity.type
_entity.pdbx_description
1 polymer ?
#
loop_
_entity_poly.entity_id
_entity_poly.type
_entity_poly.pdbx_seq_one_letter_code
_entity_poly.pdbx_strand_id
1 'polypeptide(L)'
;GAIATLDALPEVVAAVGHQVDVLMDGGIRRGTDILKALALGAKSVLIGRPVLWGLAVNGEEGVYHLLELLRDELEVAMALSGCAKIENIDSSLVRYI
;
A
#
# COMPACT_ATOMS: atom_id res chain seq x y z
N GLY A 1 -13.35 3.21 -19.24
CA GLY A 1 -12.50 3.28 -18.04
C GLY A 1 -11.42 2.24 -18.15
N ALA A 2 -10.27 2.45 -17.52
CA ALA A 2 -9.23 1.43 -17.38
C ALA A 2 -9.50 0.56 -16.13
N ILE A 3 -8.77 -0.55 -15.99
CA ILE A 3 -8.78 -1.39 -14.78
C ILE A 3 -8.22 -0.62 -13.57
N ALA A 4 -8.53 -1.06 -12.34
CA ALA A 4 -7.96 -0.45 -11.15
C ALA A 4 -6.46 -0.77 -11.04
N THR A 5 -5.67 0.13 -10.45
CA THR A 5 -4.21 -0.05 -10.36
C THR A 5 -3.81 -1.29 -9.55
N LEU A 6 -4.55 -1.62 -8.48
CA LEU A 6 -4.31 -2.84 -7.71
C LEU A 6 -4.56 -4.08 -8.57
N ASP A 7 -5.54 -4.01 -9.49
CA ASP A 7 -5.86 -5.14 -10.37
C ASP A 7 -4.78 -5.35 -11.45
N ALA A 8 -4.19 -4.25 -11.91
CA ALA A 8 -3.10 -4.26 -12.90
C ALA A 8 -1.75 -4.71 -12.31
N LEU A 9 -1.55 -4.55 -11.00
CA LEU A 9 -0.26 -4.71 -10.34
C LEU A 9 0.39 -6.09 -10.55
N PRO A 10 -0.31 -7.23 -10.40
CA PRO A 10 0.33 -8.55 -10.51
C PRO A 10 0.92 -8.82 -11.89
N GLU A 11 0.25 -8.37 -12.96
CA GLU A 11 0.74 -8.52 -14.34
C GLU A 11 2.05 -7.74 -14.53
N VAL A 12 2.11 -6.51 -14.02
CA VAL A 12 3.31 -5.66 -14.10
C VAL A 12 4.47 -6.27 -13.31
N VAL A 13 4.21 -6.73 -12.08
CA VAL A 13 5.23 -7.38 -11.24
C VAL A 13 5.78 -8.63 -11.92
N ALA A 14 4.91 -9.47 -12.49
CA ALA A 14 5.32 -10.67 -13.21
C ALA A 14 6.18 -10.36 -14.45
N ALA A 15 5.82 -9.31 -15.20
CA ALA A 15 6.56 -8.90 -16.39
C ALA A 15 7.94 -8.31 -16.06
N VAL A 16 8.05 -7.56 -14.95
CA VAL A 16 9.32 -6.94 -14.51
C VAL A 16 10.26 -7.95 -13.84
N GLY A 17 9.72 -8.88 -13.04
CA GLY A 17 10.50 -9.79 -12.22
C GLY A 17 11.33 -9.05 -11.16
N HIS A 18 12.62 -9.36 -11.06
CA HIS A 18 13.53 -8.76 -10.06
C HIS A 18 14.44 -7.67 -10.64
N GLN A 19 14.13 -7.15 -11.82
CA GLN A 19 15.01 -6.21 -12.53
C GLN A 19 14.97 -4.81 -11.92
N VAL A 20 13.81 -4.35 -11.47
CA VAL A 20 13.59 -3.05 -10.82
C VAL A 20 12.47 -3.14 -9.80
N ASP A 21 12.49 -2.23 -8.82
CA ASP A 21 11.40 -2.09 -7.85
C ASP A 21 10.13 -1.56 -8.53
N VAL A 22 9.00 -2.22 -8.26
CA VAL A 22 7.66 -1.78 -8.71
C VAL A 22 6.99 -1.03 -7.58
N LEU A 23 6.63 0.23 -7.82
CA LEU A 23 5.84 1.04 -6.88
C LEU A 23 4.43 1.21 -7.39
N MET A 24 3.45 1.36 -6.50
CA MET A 24 2.03 1.44 -6.86
C MET A 24 1.31 2.61 -6.16
N ASP A 25 0.44 3.31 -6.88
CA ASP A 25 -0.46 4.32 -6.33
C ASP A 25 -1.89 4.12 -6.82
N GLY A 26 -2.79 4.98 -6.35
CA GLY A 26 -4.20 4.93 -6.75
C GLY A 26 -5.04 4.07 -5.82
N GLY A 27 -5.83 4.75 -4.97
CA GLY A 27 -6.81 4.07 -4.11
C GLY A 27 -6.33 3.70 -2.71
N ILE A 28 -5.05 3.87 -2.34
CA ILE A 28 -4.54 3.59 -0.99
C ILE A 28 -5.18 4.51 0.06
N ARG A 29 -6.02 3.97 0.95
CA ARG A 29 -6.72 4.74 2.00
C ARG A 29 -6.66 4.09 3.37
N ARG A 30 -6.28 2.81 3.45
CA ARG A 30 -6.14 2.04 4.68
C ARG A 30 -4.81 1.30 4.73
N GLY A 31 -4.37 0.96 5.94
CA GLY A 31 -3.21 0.07 6.14
C GLY A 31 -3.34 -1.29 5.44
N THR A 32 -4.55 -1.84 5.36
CA THR A 32 -4.81 -3.09 4.63
C THR A 32 -4.72 -2.95 3.10
N ASP A 33 -4.90 -1.75 2.55
CA ASP A 33 -4.64 -1.52 1.12
C ASP A 33 -3.13 -1.60 0.84
N ILE A 34 -2.32 -1.04 1.75
CA ILE A 34 -0.85 -1.13 1.70
C ILE A 34 -0.41 -2.59 1.80
N LEU A 35 -0.92 -3.33 2.80
CA LEU A 35 -0.62 -4.75 2.98
C LEU A 35 -0.90 -5.56 1.70
N LYS A 36 -2.07 -5.35 1.07
CA LYS A 36 -2.45 -6.05 -0.18
C LYS A 36 -1.51 -5.71 -1.33
N ALA A 37 -1.17 -4.44 -1.52
CA ALA A 37 -0.26 -4.02 -2.58
C ALA A 37 1.14 -4.66 -2.40
N LEU A 38 1.65 -4.67 -1.17
CA LEU A 38 2.91 -5.33 -0.84
C LEU A 38 2.84 -6.85 -1.07
N ALA A 39 1.75 -7.50 -0.64
CA ALA A 39 1.51 -8.93 -0.85
C ALA A 39 1.42 -9.30 -2.34
N LEU A 40 0.95 -8.39 -3.19
CA LEU A 40 0.88 -8.54 -4.64
C LEU A 40 2.18 -8.13 -5.36
N GLY A 41 3.24 -7.80 -4.61
CA GLY A 41 4.59 -7.62 -5.13
C GLY A 41 5.01 -6.17 -5.38
N ALA A 42 4.25 -5.17 -4.94
CA ALA A 42 4.76 -3.81 -4.89
C ALA A 42 5.88 -3.71 -3.83
N LYS A 43 6.95 -2.98 -4.14
CA LYS A 43 8.01 -2.63 -3.18
C LYS A 43 7.53 -1.62 -2.15
N SER A 44 6.75 -0.64 -2.60
CA SER A 44 6.15 0.39 -1.77
C SER A 44 4.93 1.00 -2.47
N VAL A 45 4.14 1.76 -1.71
CA VAL A 45 2.97 2.47 -2.24
C VAL A 45 3.16 3.98 -2.16
N LEU A 46 2.47 4.71 -3.04
CA LEU A 46 2.40 6.18 -2.99
C LEU A 46 0.99 6.65 -2.66
N ILE A 47 0.91 7.82 -2.02
CA ILE A 47 -0.34 8.48 -1.65
C ILE A 47 -0.42 9.87 -2.29
N GLY A 48 -1.54 10.15 -2.96
CA GLY A 48 -1.80 11.45 -3.60
C GLY A 48 -2.78 12.28 -2.78
N ARG A 49 -4.06 12.21 -3.16
CA ARG A 49 -5.16 12.99 -2.53
C ARG A 49 -5.17 13.01 -0.99
N PRO A 50 -4.91 11.90 -0.27
CA PRO A 50 -4.88 11.94 1.19
C PRO A 50 -3.89 12.96 1.79
N VAL A 51 -2.74 13.18 1.15
CA VAL A 51 -1.78 14.20 1.58
C VAL A 51 -2.40 15.60 1.49
N LEU A 52 -3.08 15.91 0.38
CA LEU A 52 -3.76 17.19 0.20
C LEU A 52 -4.92 17.38 1.18
N TRP A 53 -5.61 16.28 1.56
CA TRP A 53 -6.67 16.33 2.55
C TRP A 53 -6.13 16.63 3.95
N GLY A 54 -5.06 15.94 4.37
CA GLY A 54 -4.37 16.24 5.63
C GLY A 54 -3.90 17.69 5.67
N LEU A 55 -3.28 18.15 4.58
CA LEU A 55 -2.84 19.54 4.43
C LEU A 55 -3.98 20.55 4.56
N ALA A 56 -5.14 20.28 3.95
CA ALA A 56 -6.30 21.17 4.03
C ALA A 56 -6.96 21.21 5.41
N VAL A 57 -6.88 20.11 6.17
CA VAL A 57 -7.47 20.02 7.51
C VAL A 57 -6.64 20.74 8.56
N ASN A 58 -5.33 20.51 8.59
CA ASN A 58 -4.48 21.09 9.65
C ASN A 58 -3.03 21.34 9.19
N GLY A 59 -2.84 21.77 7.94
CA GLY A 59 -1.51 22.09 7.42
C GLY A 59 -0.54 20.91 7.50
N GLU A 60 0.71 21.20 7.83
CA GLU A 60 1.76 20.19 8.00
C GLU A 60 1.40 19.11 9.04
N GLU A 61 0.84 19.51 10.19
CA GLU A 61 0.40 18.58 11.24
C GLU A 61 -0.69 17.61 10.76
N GLY A 62 -1.59 18.08 9.89
CA GLY A 62 -2.60 17.22 9.29
C GLY A 62 -2.01 16.18 8.33
N VAL A 63 -0.91 16.52 7.65
CA VAL A 63 -0.16 15.55 6.82
C VAL A 63 0.56 14.53 7.69
N TYR A 64 1.23 14.96 8.76
CA TYR A 64 1.89 14.03 9.71
C TYR A 64 0.88 13.06 10.33
N HIS A 65 -0.25 13.57 10.81
CA HIS A 65 -1.30 12.74 11.40
C HIS A 65 -1.83 11.69 10.41
N LEU A 66 -2.01 12.07 9.13
CA LEU A 66 -2.42 11.12 8.08
C LEU A 66 -1.37 10.03 7.85
N LEU A 67 -0.08 10.40 7.75
CA LEU A 67 1.00 9.43 7.58
C LEU A 67 1.11 8.47 8.76
N GLU A 68 0.98 8.99 9.99
CA GLU A 68 0.95 8.19 11.21
C GLU A 68 -0.24 7.22 11.23
N LEU A 69 -1.44 7.70 10.90
CA LEU A 69 -2.63 6.84 10.84
C LEU A 69 -2.46 5.67 9.87
N LEU A 70 -1.92 5.92 8.67
CA LEU A 70 -1.67 4.85 7.69
C LEU A 70 -0.60 3.85 8.15
N ARG A 71 0.46 4.34 8.82
CA ARG A 71 1.50 3.50 9.42
C ARG A 71 0.92 2.61 10.51
N ASP A 72 0.15 3.18 11.43
CA ASP A 72 -0.43 2.46 12.56
C ASP A 72 -1.46 1.43 12.09
N GLU A 73 -2.29 1.77 11.09
CA GLU A 73 -3.19 0.78 10.48
C GLU A 73 -2.44 -0.35 9.77
N LEU A 74 -1.30 -0.06 9.11
CA LEU A 74 -0.46 -1.09 8.49
C LEU A 74 0.16 -2.00 9.55
N GLU A 75 0.67 -1.45 10.66
CA GLU A 75 1.21 -2.21 11.78
C GLU A 75 0.17 -3.17 12.37
N VAL A 76 -1.07 -2.69 12.58
CA VAL A 76 -2.19 -3.53 13.03
C VAL A 76 -2.49 -4.63 12.02
N ALA A 77 -2.55 -4.31 10.72
CA ALA A 77 -2.80 -5.31 9.68
C ALA A 77 -1.71 -6.39 9.64
N MET A 78 -0.43 -5.98 9.72
CA MET A 78 0.72 -6.88 9.77
C MET A 78 0.69 -7.78 11.00
N ALA A 79 0.41 -7.23 12.19
CA ALA A 79 0.30 -7.98 13.43
C ALA A 79 -0.81 -9.05 13.37
N LEU A 80 -1.99 -8.68 12.86
CA LEU A 80 -3.12 -9.59 12.70
C LEU A 80 -2.92 -10.64 11.60
N SER A 81 -2.05 -10.36 10.62
CA SER A 81 -1.66 -11.30 9.55
C SER A 81 -0.44 -12.15 9.90
N GLY A 82 0.17 -11.97 11.08
CA GLY A 82 1.35 -12.73 11.51
C GLY A 82 2.68 -12.28 10.87
N CYS A 83 2.72 -11.06 10.31
CA CYS A 83 3.90 -10.50 9.66
C CYS A 83 4.66 -9.57 10.60
N ALA A 84 5.70 -10.05 11.27
CA ALA A 84 6.54 -9.20 12.13
C ALA A 84 7.43 -8.21 11.37
N LYS A 85 7.63 -8.42 10.05
CA LYS A 85 8.46 -7.59 9.19
C LYS A 85 7.82 -7.47 7.81
N ILE A 86 8.18 -6.43 7.05
CA ILE A 86 7.67 -6.20 5.68
C ILE A 86 8.04 -7.37 4.77
N GLU A 87 9.22 -7.97 4.95
CA GLU A 87 9.69 -9.11 4.17
C GLU A 87 8.88 -10.39 4.41
N ASN A 88 8.04 -10.43 5.46
CA ASN A 88 7.13 -11.54 5.73
C ASN A 88 5.79 -11.39 5.01
N ILE A 89 5.58 -10.31 4.25
CA ILE A 89 4.35 -10.07 3.49
C ILE A 89 4.52 -10.73 2.12
N ASP A 90 3.69 -11.73 1.82
CA ASP A 90 3.68 -12.41 0.53
C ASP A 90 2.25 -12.68 0.04
N SER A 91 2.15 -13.23 -1.17
CA SER A 91 0.87 -13.46 -1.84
C SER A 91 -0.05 -14.45 -1.12
N SER A 92 0.43 -15.24 -0.16
CA SER A 92 -0.41 -16.16 0.61
C SER A 92 -1.41 -15.45 1.53
N LEU A 93 -1.15 -14.19 1.88
CA LEU A 93 -2.01 -13.37 2.74
C LEU A 93 -3.28 -12.88 2.05
N VAL A 94 -3.33 -12.92 0.72
CA VAL A 94 -4.43 -12.38 -0.08
C VAL A 94 -4.99 -13.43 -1.01
N ARG A 95 -6.32 -13.61 -0.97
CA ARG A 95 -7.01 -14.37 -2.00
C ARG A 95 -7.34 -13.44 -3.14
N TYR A 96 -6.52 -13.51 -4.19
CA TYR A 96 -6.69 -12.74 -5.40
C TYR A 96 -7.41 -13.61 -6.44
N ILE A 97 -8.57 -13.15 -6.93
CA ILE A 97 -9.50 -13.90 -7.81
C ILE A 97 -9.52 -13.29 -9.20
#